data_AF-A0A149RSW8-F1
#
_entry.id   AF-A0A149RSW8-F1
#
_cell.length_a   1.000
_cell.length_b   1.000
_cell.length_c   1.000
_cell.angle_alpha   90.00
_cell.angle_beta   90.00
_cell.angle_gamma   90.00
#
_symmetry.space_group_name_H-M   'P 1'
#
loop_
_entity.id
_entity.type
_entity.pdbx_description
1 polymer ?
#
loop_
_entity_poly.entity_id
_entity_poly.type
_entity_poly.pdbx_seq_one_letter_code
_entity_poly.pdbx_strand_id
1 'polypeptide(L)'
;MGQSFSYLMKFYAPFPGRINSQKEYSALFQGFGVFLAIILLFLVSSGAAQHIYFEHDDWDFMTKLAPGMVPYASPWQKTLSEGRWVNWVWSLQANNLPARFIYCLYMLGYCLLCWLSSCLISSKFSYRMLIAFLLFFSVPFSSLSLWSATLTPMVWLSALFVFSILTVGFNLFLFAFYNIVIFLSYSAMISSITLIVLSVFPYFCVEIVLFYGASYLLGVLTSFSLNKVFHGKFGIIFEGWRKAHPLHGIEDLKINILKVSHFWIDCFSIYKIEFVISFVILLSAFYFNRRQTIQFIFGSFIVFLFETLIQVASGLDAEISRKGCTSG
;
A
#
# COMPACT_ATOMS: atom_id res chain seq x y z
N MET A 1 21.86 -30.01 -21.72
CA MET A 1 21.18 -28.77 -21.24
C MET A 1 20.97 -28.78 -19.72
N GLY A 2 21.99 -29.11 -18.92
CA GLY A 2 21.86 -29.24 -17.45
C GLY A 2 22.60 -28.20 -16.61
N GLN A 3 23.48 -27.38 -17.20
CA GLN A 3 24.33 -26.44 -16.47
C GLN A 3 23.81 -24.99 -16.47
N SER A 4 22.98 -24.60 -17.44
CA SER A 4 22.34 -23.27 -17.49
C SER A 4 21.20 -23.10 -16.47
N PHE A 5 20.65 -24.19 -15.93
CA PHE A 5 19.53 -24.16 -14.97
C PHE A 5 19.95 -23.96 -13.50
N SER A 6 21.22 -24.18 -13.17
CA SER A 6 21.78 -23.95 -11.82
C SER A 6 21.84 -22.46 -11.45
N TYR A 7 21.99 -21.58 -12.45
CA TYR A 7 22.03 -20.14 -12.23
C TYR A 7 20.69 -19.58 -11.77
N LEU A 8 19.57 -20.12 -12.29
CA LEU A 8 18.23 -19.63 -11.98
C LEU A 8 17.75 -20.02 -10.56
N MET A 9 18.10 -21.22 -10.11
CA MET A 9 17.81 -21.70 -8.75
C MET A 9 18.58 -20.92 -7.66
N LYS A 10 19.76 -20.37 -7.97
CA LYS A 10 20.51 -19.48 -7.07
C LYS A 10 19.88 -18.09 -6.88
N PHE A 11 18.76 -17.77 -7.53
CA PHE A 11 18.06 -16.48 -7.38
C PHE A 11 16.99 -16.49 -6.29
N TYR A 12 16.60 -17.66 -5.81
CA TYR A 12 15.54 -17.85 -4.79
C TYR A 12 16.14 -18.30 -3.45
N ALA A 13 17.13 -17.58 -2.94
CA ALA A 13 17.48 -17.66 -1.52
C ALA A 13 16.76 -16.50 -0.82
N PRO A 14 15.52 -16.68 -0.33
CA PRO A 14 14.90 -15.70 0.57
C PRO A 14 15.87 -15.42 1.71
N PHE A 15 15.89 -14.17 2.18
CA PHE A 15 16.85 -13.71 3.18
C PHE A 15 16.83 -14.67 4.40
N PRO A 16 17.97 -15.30 4.75
CA PRO A 16 17.98 -16.37 5.75
C PRO A 16 17.99 -15.76 7.15
N GLY A 17 16.80 -15.33 7.60
CA GLY A 17 16.56 -14.97 8.99
C GLY A 17 17.16 -13.64 9.46
N ARG A 18 17.04 -13.46 10.78
CA ARG A 18 17.36 -12.26 11.56
C ARG A 18 18.77 -11.74 11.29
N ILE A 19 18.92 -10.45 11.00
CA ILE A 19 20.22 -9.77 10.94
C ILE A 19 20.88 -9.85 12.33
N ASN A 20 22.06 -10.48 12.41
CA ASN A 20 22.77 -10.73 13.66
C ASN A 20 24.11 -9.97 13.76
N SER A 21 24.54 -9.27 12.70
CA SER A 21 25.81 -8.55 12.70
C SER A 21 25.73 -7.12 12.13
N GLN A 22 26.60 -6.23 12.61
CA GLN A 22 26.70 -4.85 12.11
C GLN A 22 27.09 -4.78 10.63
N LYS A 23 27.82 -5.79 10.14
CA LYS A 23 28.17 -5.94 8.73
C LYS A 23 26.95 -6.22 7.86
N GLU A 24 26.01 -7.05 8.35
CA GLU A 24 24.74 -7.31 7.68
C GLU A 24 23.81 -6.09 7.68
N TYR A 25 23.78 -5.32 8.77
CA TYR A 25 23.07 -4.03 8.80
C TYR A 25 23.60 -3.05 7.74
N SER A 26 24.92 -2.95 7.61
CA SER A 26 25.54 -2.10 6.58
C SER A 26 25.23 -2.61 5.17
N ALA A 27 25.18 -3.93 4.98
CA ALA A 27 24.80 -4.55 3.71
C ALA A 27 23.32 -4.35 3.34
N LEU A 28 22.45 -4.04 4.32
CA LEU A 28 21.04 -3.73 4.07
C LEU A 28 20.90 -2.43 3.27
N PHE A 29 21.69 -1.41 3.60
CA PHE A 29 21.63 -0.10 2.95
C PHE A 29 22.63 0.04 1.80
N GLN A 30 23.37 -1.02 1.46
CA GLN A 30 24.33 -1.00 0.38
C GLN A 30 23.65 -0.74 -0.97
N GLY A 31 23.84 0.48 -1.47
CA GLY A 31 23.28 0.99 -2.72
C GLY A 31 21.90 1.62 -2.62
N PHE A 32 21.32 1.72 -1.42
CA PHE A 32 20.18 2.60 -1.18
C PHE A 32 20.50 4.04 -1.60
N GLY A 33 21.71 4.53 -1.28
CA GLY A 33 22.15 5.87 -1.68
C GLY A 33 22.21 6.06 -3.21
N VAL A 34 22.62 5.02 -3.95
CA VAL A 34 22.64 5.05 -5.43
C VAL A 34 21.21 5.08 -5.98
N PHE A 35 20.34 4.19 -5.48
CA PHE A 35 18.93 4.17 -5.83
C PHE A 35 18.27 5.53 -5.55
N LEU A 36 18.45 6.07 -4.34
CA LEU A 36 17.92 7.37 -3.93
C LEU A 36 18.44 8.50 -4.81
N ALA A 37 19.74 8.54 -5.12
CA ALA A 37 20.32 9.55 -6.01
C ALA A 37 19.69 9.53 -7.41
N ILE A 38 19.46 8.33 -7.97
CA ILE A 38 18.80 8.18 -9.28
C ILE A 38 17.35 8.66 -9.22
N ILE A 39 16.60 8.30 -8.16
CA ILE A 39 15.23 8.78 -7.99
C ILE A 39 15.18 10.28 -7.81
N LEU A 40 16.06 10.87 -6.99
CA LEU A 40 16.13 12.32 -6.82
C LEU A 40 16.46 13.02 -8.13
N LEU A 41 17.41 12.49 -8.91
CA LEU A 41 17.72 13.00 -10.24
C LEU A 41 16.48 12.97 -11.14
N PHE A 42 15.75 11.85 -11.17
CA PHE A 42 14.50 11.72 -11.92
C PHE A 42 13.44 12.74 -11.48
N LEU A 43 13.20 12.89 -10.18
CA LEU A 43 12.19 13.82 -9.65
C LEU A 43 12.54 15.28 -9.96
N VAL A 44 13.83 15.63 -9.91
CA VAL A 44 14.32 16.97 -10.26
C VAL A 44 14.26 17.20 -11.77
N SER A 45 14.66 16.22 -12.59
CA SER A 45 14.69 16.37 -14.05
C SER A 45 13.30 16.35 -14.67
N SER A 46 12.35 15.65 -14.06
CA SER A 46 10.94 15.63 -14.49
C SER A 46 10.15 16.86 -14.03
N GLY A 47 10.72 17.69 -13.14
CA GLY A 47 10.00 18.80 -12.52
C GLY A 47 9.07 18.40 -11.38
N ALA A 48 8.95 17.10 -11.06
CA ALA A 48 8.04 16.58 -10.04
C ALA A 48 8.36 17.11 -8.62
N ALA A 49 9.63 17.40 -8.33
CA ALA A 49 10.03 18.00 -7.05
C ALA A 49 9.76 19.53 -6.97
N GLN A 50 9.70 20.21 -8.12
CA GLN A 50 9.56 21.66 -8.22
C GLN A 50 8.09 22.09 -8.38
N HIS A 51 7.31 21.30 -9.12
CA HIS A 51 5.91 21.53 -9.45
C HIS A 51 5.03 20.42 -8.88
N ILE A 52 5.02 20.32 -7.56
CA ILE A 52 4.28 19.27 -6.86
C ILE A 52 2.78 19.56 -6.94
N TYR A 53 2.02 18.59 -7.47
CA TYR A 53 0.57 18.60 -7.44
C TYR A 53 0.08 17.78 -6.24
N PHE A 54 -0.84 18.35 -5.48
CA PHE A 54 -1.51 17.68 -4.36
C PHE A 54 -3.00 17.59 -4.67
N GLU A 55 -3.59 16.43 -4.44
CA GLU A 55 -5.04 16.28 -4.52
C GLU A 55 -5.72 17.10 -3.42
N HIS A 56 -6.91 17.62 -3.74
CA HIS A 56 -7.56 18.65 -2.94
C HIS A 56 -7.88 18.20 -1.51
N ASP A 57 -8.26 16.94 -1.32
CA ASP A 57 -8.55 16.36 -0.01
C ASP A 57 -7.28 15.99 0.80
N ASP A 58 -6.08 16.07 0.21
CA ASP A 58 -4.82 15.94 0.95
C ASP A 58 -4.45 17.23 1.67
N TRP A 59 -4.97 18.38 1.20
CA TRP A 59 -4.65 19.70 1.76
C TRP A 59 -5.05 19.81 3.23
N ASP A 60 -6.12 19.11 3.61
CA ASP A 60 -6.64 19.02 4.98
C ASP A 60 -5.59 18.50 5.99
N PHE A 61 -4.59 17.75 5.52
CA PHE A 61 -3.52 17.16 6.35
C PHE A 61 -2.17 17.90 6.25
N MET A 62 -2.03 18.90 5.37
CA MET A 62 -0.72 19.45 5.00
C MET A 62 -0.40 20.80 5.58
N THR A 63 -1.35 21.73 5.57
CA THR A 63 -1.04 23.13 5.83
C THR A 63 -2.22 23.84 6.46
N LYS A 64 -1.93 24.91 7.19
CA LYS A 64 -2.90 25.99 7.32
C LYS A 64 -3.15 26.53 5.92
N LEU A 65 -4.30 26.15 5.35
CA LEU A 65 -4.76 26.59 4.05
C LEU A 65 -4.54 28.09 3.87
N ALA A 66 -4.12 28.50 2.67
CA ALA A 66 -3.94 29.92 2.36
C ALA A 66 -5.25 30.69 2.62
N PRO A 67 -5.19 31.97 3.01
CA PRO A 67 -6.39 32.78 3.23
C PRO A 67 -7.32 32.72 2.01
N GLY A 68 -8.55 32.23 2.20
CA GLY A 68 -9.56 32.08 1.15
C GLY A 68 -9.74 30.65 0.60
N MET A 69 -8.88 29.71 0.97
CA MET A 69 -9.09 28.28 0.69
C MET A 69 -9.97 27.66 1.78
N VAL A 70 -11.03 26.96 1.37
CA VAL A 70 -11.97 26.29 2.28
C VAL A 70 -11.55 24.82 2.40
N PRO A 71 -11.30 24.29 3.62
CA PRO A 71 -10.98 22.89 3.80
C PRO A 71 -12.16 22.01 3.36
N TYR A 72 -11.85 20.84 2.82
CA TYR A 72 -12.89 19.88 2.47
C TYR A 72 -13.47 19.25 3.76
N ALA A 73 -12.59 18.79 4.65
CA ALA A 73 -12.93 18.37 6.00
C ALA A 73 -11.74 18.57 6.95
N SER A 74 -11.97 18.70 8.26
CA SER A 74 -10.86 18.68 9.22
C SER A 74 -10.29 17.26 9.38
N PRO A 75 -8.98 17.09 9.70
CA PRO A 75 -8.42 15.80 10.09
C PRO A 75 -9.20 15.09 11.20
N TRP A 76 -9.80 15.87 12.12
CA TRP A 76 -10.69 15.34 13.15
C TRP A 76 -11.97 14.73 12.57
N GLN A 77 -12.64 15.41 11.63
CA GLN A 77 -13.81 14.86 10.94
C GLN A 77 -13.46 13.60 10.15
N LYS A 78 -12.27 13.54 9.53
CA LYS A 78 -11.77 12.35 8.82
C LYS A 78 -11.60 11.12 9.71
N THR A 79 -11.41 11.29 11.02
CA THR A 79 -11.44 10.13 11.94
C THR A 79 -12.83 9.48 11.99
N LEU A 80 -13.89 10.28 11.97
CA LEU A 80 -15.27 9.79 11.96
C LEU A 80 -15.71 9.28 10.58
N SER A 81 -15.29 9.96 9.49
CA SER A 81 -15.76 9.61 8.15
C SER A 81 -14.91 8.57 7.42
N GLU A 82 -13.69 8.31 7.89
CA GLU A 82 -12.77 7.37 7.23
C GLU A 82 -11.95 6.52 8.21
N GLY A 83 -12.01 6.77 9.52
CA GLY A 83 -11.28 5.98 10.51
C GLY A 83 -9.79 6.29 10.61
N ARG A 84 -9.32 7.40 10.03
CA ARG A 84 -7.90 7.77 9.90
C ARG A 84 -7.29 8.36 11.19
N TRP A 85 -7.36 7.63 12.29
CA TRP A 85 -6.90 8.07 13.62
C TRP A 85 -5.40 8.40 13.69
N VAL A 86 -4.54 7.61 13.05
CA VAL A 86 -3.09 7.87 12.99
C VAL A 86 -2.81 9.15 12.19
N ASN A 87 -3.53 9.36 11.09
CA ASN A 87 -3.38 10.58 10.29
C ASN A 87 -3.82 11.83 11.06
N TRP A 88 -4.85 11.72 11.90
CA TRP A 88 -5.24 12.83 12.76
C TRP A 88 -4.09 13.22 13.70
N VAL A 89 -3.43 12.28 14.38
CA VAL A 89 -2.28 12.66 15.23
C VAL A 89 -1.13 13.21 14.39
N TRP A 90 -0.83 12.61 13.23
CA TRP A 90 0.18 13.14 12.29
C TRP A 90 -0.12 14.59 11.86
N SER A 91 -1.39 14.92 11.63
CA SER A 91 -1.81 16.27 11.20
C SER A 91 -1.46 17.36 12.21
N LEU A 92 -1.33 17.01 13.51
CA LEU A 92 -0.95 17.96 14.57
C LEU A 92 0.46 18.53 14.33
N GLN A 93 1.36 17.74 13.75
CA GLN A 93 2.70 18.17 13.36
C GLN A 93 2.73 18.61 11.89
N ALA A 94 2.12 17.85 10.99
CA ALA A 94 2.17 18.09 9.56
C ALA A 94 1.68 19.49 9.18
N ASN A 95 0.63 19.99 9.82
CA ASN A 95 0.06 21.32 9.55
C ASN A 95 1.04 22.50 9.80
N ASN A 96 2.14 22.25 10.52
CA ASN A 96 3.18 23.24 10.79
C ASN A 96 4.40 23.11 9.87
N LEU A 97 4.40 22.13 8.97
CA LEU A 97 5.50 21.85 8.05
C LEU A 97 5.19 22.41 6.65
N PRO A 98 6.20 22.86 5.89
CA PRO A 98 6.00 23.24 4.49
C PRO A 98 5.53 22.05 3.65
N ALA A 99 4.57 22.24 2.75
CA ALA A 99 4.05 21.18 1.88
C ALA A 99 5.15 20.44 1.09
N ARG A 100 6.16 21.18 0.59
CA ARG A 100 7.34 20.60 -0.07
C ARG A 100 8.10 19.64 0.84
N PHE A 101 8.24 19.97 2.12
CA PHE A 101 8.91 19.10 3.09
C PHE A 101 8.13 17.81 3.30
N ILE A 102 6.80 17.89 3.43
CA ILE A 102 5.93 16.71 3.57
C ILE A 102 6.05 15.80 2.34
N TYR A 103 6.01 16.37 1.14
CA TYR A 103 6.22 15.61 -0.09
C TYR A 103 7.59 14.91 -0.12
N CYS A 104 8.67 15.62 0.18
CA CYS A 104 10.00 15.01 0.25
C CYS A 104 10.09 13.92 1.33
N LEU A 105 9.44 14.11 2.47
CA LEU A 105 9.38 13.12 3.56
C LEU A 105 8.62 11.86 3.12
N TYR A 106 7.50 12.02 2.42
CA TYR A 106 6.76 10.94 1.79
C TYR A 106 7.63 10.19 0.78
N MET A 107 8.26 10.90 -0.17
CA MET A 107 9.09 10.30 -1.22
C MET A 107 10.30 9.56 -0.63
N LEU A 108 10.94 10.12 0.39
CA LEU A 108 12.03 9.46 1.11
C LEU A 108 11.57 8.17 1.77
N GLY A 109 10.44 8.22 2.50
CA GLY A 109 9.84 7.04 3.11
C GLY A 109 9.48 5.98 2.06
N TYR A 110 8.98 6.41 0.90
CA TYR A 110 8.57 5.51 -0.17
C TYR A 110 9.79 4.85 -0.84
N CYS A 111 10.84 5.61 -1.12
CA CYS A 111 12.11 5.06 -1.57
C CYS A 111 12.65 4.02 -0.58
N LEU A 112 12.60 4.32 0.72
CA LEU A 112 13.03 3.41 1.77
C LEU A 112 12.18 2.12 1.76
N LEU A 113 10.86 2.24 1.65
CA LEU A 113 9.94 1.10 1.55
C LEU A 113 10.27 0.22 0.32
N CYS A 114 10.43 0.81 -0.86
CA CYS A 114 10.79 0.08 -2.08
C CYS A 114 12.11 -0.66 -1.90
N TRP A 115 13.11 0.02 -1.34
CA TRP A 115 14.44 -0.55 -1.12
C TRP A 115 14.40 -1.71 -0.12
N LEU A 116 13.77 -1.53 1.04
CA LEU A 116 13.66 -2.58 2.05
C LEU A 116 12.87 -3.78 1.53
N SER A 117 11.79 -3.54 0.79
CA SER A 117 11.01 -4.61 0.15
C SER A 117 11.86 -5.38 -0.85
N SER A 118 12.69 -4.68 -1.63
CA SER A 118 13.62 -5.34 -2.55
C SER A 118 14.67 -6.19 -1.82
N CYS A 119 15.14 -5.74 -0.65
CA CYS A 119 16.07 -6.49 0.20
C CYS A 119 15.42 -7.74 0.81
N LEU A 120 14.13 -7.65 1.14
CA LEU A 120 13.35 -8.78 1.63
C LEU A 120 13.15 -9.84 0.54
N ILE A 121 12.89 -9.41 -0.70
CA ILE A 121 12.64 -10.31 -1.83
C ILE A 121 13.94 -10.93 -2.36
N SER A 122 15.05 -10.18 -2.42
CA SER A 122 16.29 -10.66 -3.02
C SER A 122 17.53 -10.31 -2.23
N SER A 123 18.47 -11.26 -2.17
CA SER A 123 19.81 -11.06 -1.62
C SER A 123 20.80 -10.45 -2.62
N LYS A 124 20.53 -10.52 -3.95
CA LYS A 124 21.44 -10.05 -4.98
C LYS A 124 21.27 -8.57 -5.27
N PHE A 125 22.37 -7.81 -5.23
CA PHE A 125 22.37 -6.36 -5.41
C PHE A 125 21.67 -5.88 -6.69
N SER A 126 21.99 -6.47 -7.84
CA SER A 126 21.39 -6.08 -9.13
C SER A 126 19.87 -6.28 -9.14
N TYR A 127 19.38 -7.31 -8.47
CA TYR A 127 17.95 -7.61 -8.39
C TYR A 127 17.24 -6.72 -7.38
N ARG A 128 17.89 -6.38 -6.26
CA ARG A 128 17.38 -5.37 -5.34
C ARG A 128 17.14 -4.04 -6.06
N MET A 129 18.13 -3.56 -6.83
CA MET A 129 17.99 -2.34 -7.63
C MET A 129 16.81 -2.44 -8.60
N LEU A 130 16.73 -3.53 -9.39
CA LEU A 130 15.64 -3.72 -10.35
C LEU A 130 14.27 -3.75 -9.69
N ILE A 131 14.10 -4.51 -8.60
CA ILE A 131 12.84 -4.62 -7.87
C ILE A 131 12.48 -3.27 -7.24
N ALA A 132 13.43 -2.56 -6.63
CA ALA A 132 13.19 -1.25 -6.04
C ALA A 132 12.70 -0.24 -7.09
N PHE A 133 13.27 -0.25 -8.31
CA PHE A 133 12.78 0.56 -9.42
C PHE A 133 11.38 0.14 -9.88
N LEU A 134 11.12 -1.16 -10.04
CA LEU A 134 9.79 -1.66 -10.44
C LEU A 134 8.71 -1.27 -9.43
N LEU A 135 9.01 -1.36 -8.14
CA LEU A 135 8.11 -0.91 -7.08
C LEU A 135 7.89 0.60 -7.17
N PHE A 136 8.98 1.39 -7.22
CA PHE A 136 8.90 2.84 -7.24
C PHE A 136 8.11 3.38 -8.44
N PHE A 137 8.38 2.86 -9.63
CA PHE A 137 7.72 3.25 -10.88
C PHE A 137 6.40 2.53 -11.14
N SER A 138 5.81 1.87 -10.12
CA SER A 138 4.50 1.25 -10.29
C SER A 138 3.42 2.30 -10.51
N VAL A 139 2.59 2.10 -11.54
CA VAL A 139 1.55 3.05 -11.94
C VAL A 139 0.59 3.39 -10.79
N PRO A 140 0.05 2.42 -10.03
CA PRO A 140 -0.86 2.73 -8.92
C PRO A 140 -0.23 3.66 -7.88
N PHE A 141 1.07 3.51 -7.61
CA PHE A 141 1.76 4.34 -6.62
C PHE A 141 2.07 5.74 -7.13
N SER A 142 2.31 5.89 -8.43
CA SER A 142 2.44 7.21 -9.05
C SER A 142 1.16 8.02 -8.89
N SER A 143 -0.02 7.42 -9.08
CA SER A 143 -1.32 8.05 -8.81
C SER A 143 -1.51 8.35 -7.33
N LEU A 144 -1.14 7.43 -6.44
CA LEU A 144 -1.27 7.65 -4.99
C LEU A 144 -0.35 8.75 -4.47
N SER A 145 0.78 9.03 -5.12
CA SER A 145 1.74 10.05 -4.69
C SER A 145 1.17 11.47 -4.57
N LEU A 146 0.00 11.72 -5.15
CA LEU A 146 -0.74 12.98 -5.04
C LEU A 146 -1.32 13.23 -3.64
N TRP A 147 -1.46 12.18 -2.82
CA TRP A 147 -1.92 12.25 -1.42
C TRP A 147 -0.75 12.09 -0.43
N SER A 148 0.37 12.75 -0.70
CA SER A 148 1.62 12.57 0.03
C SER A 148 1.48 12.72 1.54
N ALA A 149 0.64 13.63 2.05
CA ALA A 149 0.51 13.89 3.47
C ALA A 149 -0.31 12.83 4.18
N THR A 150 -1.43 12.45 3.56
CA THR A 150 -2.27 11.34 3.99
C THR A 150 -1.48 10.03 4.01
N LEU A 151 -0.64 9.79 3.00
CA LEU A 151 0.07 8.53 2.85
C LEU A 151 1.38 8.48 3.62
N THR A 152 1.91 9.61 4.09
CA THR A 152 3.18 9.66 4.84
C THR A 152 3.20 8.66 6.00
N PRO A 153 2.25 8.67 6.95
CA PRO A 153 2.28 7.71 8.07
C PRO A 153 2.28 6.26 7.60
N MET A 154 1.41 5.94 6.64
CA MET A 154 1.27 4.59 6.09
C MET A 154 2.56 4.10 5.44
N VAL A 155 3.25 4.94 4.67
CA VAL A 155 4.51 4.56 4.00
C VAL A 155 5.60 4.27 5.02
N TRP A 156 5.75 5.14 6.03
CA TRP A 156 6.76 4.96 7.08
C TRP A 156 6.47 3.74 7.95
N LEU A 157 5.21 3.51 8.33
CA LEU A 157 4.79 2.31 9.05
C LEU A 157 5.07 1.04 8.24
N SER A 158 4.81 1.07 6.93
CA SER A 158 5.10 -0.05 6.03
C SER A 158 6.60 -0.29 5.91
N ALA A 159 7.41 0.76 5.79
CA ALA A 159 8.87 0.65 5.75
C ALA A 159 9.42 0.07 7.06
N LEU A 160 8.91 0.54 8.21
CA LEU A 160 9.26 0.03 9.53
C LEU A 160 8.86 -1.43 9.71
N PHE A 161 7.71 -1.84 9.20
CA PHE A 161 7.30 -3.25 9.21
C PHE A 161 8.27 -4.13 8.42
N VAL A 162 8.59 -3.77 7.17
CA VAL A 162 9.54 -4.53 6.35
C VAL A 162 10.93 -4.54 6.98
N PHE A 163 11.38 -3.41 7.52
CA PHE A 163 12.62 -3.32 8.30
C PHE A 163 12.60 -4.26 9.51
N SER A 164 11.47 -4.34 10.22
CA SER A 164 11.31 -5.23 11.38
C SER A 164 11.39 -6.71 10.96
N ILE A 165 10.82 -7.08 9.80
CA ILE A 165 10.98 -8.44 9.26
C ILE A 165 12.46 -8.74 9.00
N LEU A 166 13.17 -7.82 8.35
CA LEU A 166 14.58 -8.00 8.02
C LEU A 166 15.48 -8.09 9.25
N THR A 167 15.14 -7.39 10.33
CA THR A 167 16.01 -7.25 11.52
C THR A 167 15.65 -8.15 12.68
N VAL A 168 14.36 -8.42 12.89
CA VAL A 168 13.84 -9.23 14.00
C VAL A 168 13.31 -10.58 13.51
N GLY A 169 12.89 -10.66 12.24
CA GLY A 169 12.25 -11.83 11.64
C GLY A 169 10.75 -11.65 11.45
N PHE A 170 10.16 -12.44 10.55
CA PHE A 170 8.72 -12.43 10.32
C PHE A 170 7.97 -13.06 11.50
N ASN A 171 6.95 -12.36 11.99
CA ASN A 171 6.07 -12.83 13.06
C ASN A 171 4.63 -12.37 12.75
N LEU A 172 3.67 -13.29 12.83
CA LEU A 172 2.26 -13.04 12.55
C LEU A 172 1.64 -11.99 13.49
N PHE A 173 2.05 -11.93 14.76
CA PHE A 173 1.59 -10.91 15.69
C PHE A 173 2.09 -9.52 15.30
N LEU A 174 3.35 -9.42 14.89
CA LEU A 174 3.93 -8.17 14.43
C LEU A 174 3.25 -7.71 13.13
N PHE A 175 3.00 -8.65 12.21
CA PHE A 175 2.23 -8.40 10.98
C PHE A 175 0.83 -7.87 11.29
N ALA A 176 0.08 -8.53 12.19
CA ALA A 176 -1.25 -8.06 12.60
C ALA A 176 -1.20 -6.67 13.24
N PHE A 177 -0.25 -6.43 14.13
CA PHE A 177 -0.08 -5.14 14.78
C PHE A 177 0.14 -4.02 13.75
N TYR A 178 1.09 -4.19 12.83
CA TYR A 178 1.34 -3.19 11.79
C TYR A 178 0.14 -3.01 10.87
N ASN A 179 -0.57 -4.07 10.48
CA ASN A 179 -1.78 -3.96 9.67
C ASN A 179 -2.87 -3.12 10.37
N ILE A 180 -3.07 -3.31 11.68
CA ILE A 180 -4.03 -2.51 12.47
C ILE A 180 -3.61 -1.05 12.47
N VAL A 181 -2.33 -0.75 12.74
CA VAL A 181 -1.86 0.65 12.80
C VAL A 181 -1.88 1.31 11.43
N ILE A 182 -1.52 0.57 10.37
CA ILE A 182 -1.60 1.05 8.98
C ILE A 182 -3.07 1.31 8.60
N PHE A 183 -4.01 0.45 8.99
CA PHE A 183 -5.44 0.66 8.77
C PHE A 183 -5.91 1.98 9.36
N LEU A 184 -5.49 2.30 10.59
CA LEU A 184 -5.80 3.57 11.25
C LEU A 184 -5.13 4.79 10.59
N SER A 185 -4.21 4.58 9.63
CA SER A 185 -3.66 5.64 8.80
C SER A 185 -4.40 5.75 7.46
N TYR A 186 -4.08 4.86 6.53
CA TYR A 186 -4.71 4.69 5.23
C TYR A 186 -4.53 3.24 4.77
N SER A 187 -5.61 2.51 4.50
CA SER A 187 -5.54 1.05 4.31
C SER A 187 -4.97 0.59 2.96
N ALA A 188 -4.74 1.50 2.00
CA ALA A 188 -4.46 1.13 0.61
C ALA A 188 -3.22 0.24 0.39
N MET A 189 -2.23 0.27 1.30
CA MET A 189 -1.02 -0.56 1.16
C MET A 189 -1.05 -1.88 1.93
N ILE A 190 -2.06 -2.13 2.77
CA ILE A 190 -2.09 -3.37 3.56
C ILE A 190 -2.09 -4.59 2.63
N SER A 191 -2.89 -4.55 1.57
CA SER A 191 -2.92 -5.59 0.54
C SER A 191 -1.58 -5.73 -0.19
N SER A 192 -0.97 -4.64 -0.65
CA SER A 192 0.32 -4.68 -1.36
C SER A 192 1.45 -5.24 -0.49
N ILE A 193 1.52 -4.83 0.78
CA ILE A 193 2.50 -5.35 1.74
C ILE A 193 2.24 -6.83 2.03
N THR A 194 0.97 -7.24 2.17
CA THR A 194 0.59 -8.65 2.35
C THR A 194 1.04 -9.50 1.16
N LEU A 195 0.89 -9.00 -0.07
CA LEU A 195 1.37 -9.68 -1.28
C LEU A 195 2.91 -9.79 -1.31
N ILE A 196 3.64 -8.75 -0.88
CA ILE A 196 5.10 -8.81 -0.74
C ILE A 196 5.49 -9.89 0.27
N VAL A 197 4.85 -9.94 1.45
CA VAL A 197 5.10 -10.96 2.46
C VAL A 197 4.79 -12.36 1.92
N LEU A 198 3.66 -12.55 1.23
CA LEU A 198 3.29 -13.83 0.60
C LEU A 198 4.31 -14.28 -0.45
N SER A 199 4.91 -13.35 -1.21
CA SER A 199 5.93 -13.68 -2.21
C SER A 199 7.22 -14.25 -1.59
N VAL A 200 7.51 -13.88 -0.35
CA VAL A 200 8.73 -14.28 0.38
C VAL A 200 8.47 -15.46 1.31
N PHE A 201 7.27 -15.53 1.91
CA PHE A 201 6.86 -16.56 2.86
C PHE A 201 5.65 -17.38 2.37
N PRO A 202 5.68 -17.96 1.15
CA PRO A 202 4.51 -18.63 0.55
C PRO A 202 4.05 -19.87 1.33
N TYR A 203 4.91 -20.45 2.17
CA TYR A 203 4.54 -21.59 3.02
C TYR A 203 3.57 -21.24 4.15
N PHE A 204 3.55 -19.98 4.60
CA PHE A 204 2.63 -19.47 5.61
C PHE A 204 1.40 -18.82 4.98
N CYS A 205 1.04 -19.20 3.75
CA CYS A 205 0.00 -18.53 2.98
C CYS A 205 -1.35 -18.49 3.70
N VAL A 206 -1.76 -19.60 4.30
CA VAL A 206 -3.04 -19.67 5.04
C VAL A 206 -2.99 -18.76 6.26
N GLU A 207 -1.92 -18.83 7.04
CA GLU A 207 -1.73 -18.02 8.24
C GLU A 207 -1.66 -16.54 7.92
N ILE A 208 -0.90 -16.14 6.89
CA ILE A 208 -0.78 -14.73 6.47
C ILE A 208 -2.14 -14.19 6.05
N VAL A 209 -2.91 -14.93 5.26
CA VAL A 209 -4.23 -14.49 4.79
C VAL A 209 -5.24 -14.42 5.95
N LEU A 210 -5.23 -15.39 6.87
CA LEU A 210 -6.07 -15.36 8.07
C LEU A 210 -5.74 -14.17 8.96
N PHE A 211 -4.45 -13.93 9.22
CA PHE A 211 -4.01 -12.78 10.01
C PHE A 211 -4.26 -11.45 9.30
N TYR A 212 -4.19 -11.41 7.96
CA TYR A 212 -4.57 -10.24 7.17
C TYR A 212 -6.05 -9.90 7.40
N GLY A 213 -6.96 -10.85 7.19
CA GLY A 213 -8.40 -10.63 7.41
C GLY A 213 -8.72 -10.29 8.86
N ALA A 214 -8.15 -11.02 9.82
CA ALA A 214 -8.38 -10.78 11.25
C ALA A 214 -7.86 -9.40 11.70
N SER A 215 -6.65 -9.02 11.29
CA SER A 215 -6.06 -7.72 11.64
C SER A 215 -6.81 -6.55 10.98
N TYR A 216 -7.30 -6.72 9.75
CA TYR A 216 -8.15 -5.72 9.10
C TYR A 216 -9.44 -5.51 9.91
N LEU A 217 -10.15 -6.58 10.29
CA LEU A 217 -11.36 -6.49 11.11
C LEU A 217 -11.07 -5.85 12.47
N LEU A 218 -9.96 -6.20 13.11
CA LEU A 218 -9.52 -5.56 14.36
C LEU A 218 -9.22 -4.06 14.15
N GLY A 219 -8.65 -3.67 13.01
CA GLY A 219 -8.47 -2.27 12.63
C GLY A 219 -9.80 -1.52 12.53
N VAL A 220 -10.78 -2.10 11.83
CA VAL A 220 -12.15 -1.57 11.74
C VAL A 220 -12.78 -1.41 13.13
N LEU A 221 -12.73 -2.46 13.95
CA LEU A 221 -13.30 -2.43 15.31
C LEU A 221 -12.60 -1.41 16.21
N THR A 222 -11.27 -1.28 16.08
CA THR A 222 -10.49 -0.28 16.82
C THR A 222 -10.93 1.12 16.42
N SER A 223 -11.02 1.40 15.12
CA SER A 223 -11.50 2.67 14.59
C SER A 223 -12.93 2.99 15.08
N PHE A 224 -13.85 2.02 15.01
CA PHE A 224 -15.23 2.19 15.47
C PHE A 224 -15.32 2.42 16.98
N SER A 225 -14.47 1.76 17.75
CA SER A 225 -14.39 1.93 19.20
C SER A 225 -13.87 3.33 19.57
N LEU A 226 -12.83 3.80 18.88
CA LEU A 226 -12.34 5.17 19.04
C LEU A 226 -13.43 6.18 18.64
N ASN A 227 -14.13 5.96 17.53
CA ASN A 227 -15.27 6.81 17.13
C ASN A 227 -16.39 6.81 18.16
N LYS A 228 -16.66 5.67 18.82
CA LYS A 228 -17.67 5.61 19.88
C LYS A 228 -17.27 6.44 21.09
N VAL A 229 -15.99 6.40 21.47
CA VAL A 229 -15.46 7.14 22.62
C VAL A 229 -15.42 8.63 22.35
N PHE A 230 -14.92 9.06 21.19
CA PHE A 230 -14.62 10.47 20.93
C PHE A 230 -15.71 11.22 20.15
N HIS A 231 -16.52 10.51 19.34
CA HIS A 231 -17.61 11.09 18.53
C HIS A 231 -18.99 10.60 18.97
N GLY A 232 -19.07 9.69 19.94
CA GLY A 232 -20.32 9.10 20.41
C GLY A 232 -20.93 8.05 19.47
N LYS A 233 -20.29 7.75 18.33
CA LYS A 233 -20.83 6.91 17.26
C LYS A 233 -19.94 5.68 17.00
N PHE A 234 -20.50 4.48 17.13
CA PHE A 234 -19.79 3.24 16.79
C PHE A 234 -19.96 2.96 15.30
N GLY A 235 -18.92 3.23 14.52
CA GLY A 235 -18.96 3.13 13.06
C GLY A 235 -18.24 4.27 12.37
N ILE A 236 -18.42 4.32 11.06
CA ILE A 236 -17.98 5.41 10.19
C ILE A 236 -19.22 6.09 9.59
N ILE A 237 -19.17 7.42 9.41
CA ILE A 237 -20.15 8.16 8.62
C ILE A 237 -19.51 8.52 7.29
N PHE A 238 -19.83 7.74 6.25
CA PHE A 238 -19.29 8.00 4.92
C PHE A 238 -19.69 9.38 4.43
N GLU A 239 -18.73 10.05 3.79
CA GLU A 239 -18.98 11.30 3.09
C GLU A 239 -19.95 11.07 1.91
N GLY A 240 -20.84 12.05 1.65
CA GLY A 240 -21.93 11.87 0.69
C GLY A 240 -21.49 11.58 -0.75
N TRP A 241 -20.31 12.06 -1.16
CA TRP A 241 -19.75 11.82 -2.50
C TRP A 241 -19.35 10.36 -2.75
N ARG A 242 -19.13 9.56 -1.69
CA ARG A 242 -18.82 8.12 -1.80
C ARG A 242 -20.03 7.29 -2.23
N LYS A 243 -21.24 7.88 -2.25
CA LYS A 243 -22.50 7.27 -2.70
C LYS A 243 -22.68 5.85 -2.15
N ALA A 244 -22.48 5.71 -0.84
CA ALA A 244 -22.63 4.44 -0.15
C ALA A 244 -24.01 3.84 -0.41
N HIS A 245 -24.03 2.54 -0.70
CA HIS A 245 -25.27 1.78 -0.90
C HIS A 245 -25.35 0.67 0.17
N PRO A 246 -25.91 0.97 1.35
CA PRO A 246 -25.95 0.03 2.46
C PRO A 246 -26.71 -1.24 2.11
N LEU A 247 -26.25 -2.38 2.64
CA LEU A 247 -26.90 -3.67 2.45
C LEU A 247 -28.08 -3.82 3.41
N HIS A 248 -29.31 -3.71 2.91
CA HIS A 248 -30.55 -4.02 3.63
C HIS A 248 -31.22 -5.32 3.14
N GLY A 249 -30.87 -5.80 1.93
CA GLY A 249 -31.38 -7.05 1.39
C GLY A 249 -30.61 -7.56 0.17
N ILE A 250 -31.19 -8.58 -0.48
CA ILE A 250 -30.58 -9.26 -1.64
C ILE A 250 -30.49 -8.35 -2.87
N GLU A 251 -31.44 -7.42 -3.06
CA GLU A 251 -31.39 -6.49 -4.18
C GLU A 251 -30.21 -5.51 -4.04
N ASP A 252 -29.92 -5.03 -2.82
CA ASP A 252 -28.75 -4.19 -2.56
C ASP A 252 -27.45 -4.96 -2.81
N LEU A 253 -27.42 -6.25 -2.47
CA LEU A 253 -26.29 -7.12 -2.76
C LEU A 253 -26.03 -7.22 -4.27
N LYS A 254 -27.07 -7.37 -5.09
CA LYS A 254 -26.93 -7.39 -6.56
C LYS A 254 -26.37 -6.07 -7.08
N ILE A 255 -26.87 -4.94 -6.58
CA ILE A 255 -26.38 -3.61 -6.95
C ILE A 255 -24.90 -3.46 -6.61
N ASN A 256 -24.51 -3.84 -5.40
CA ASN A 256 -23.12 -3.72 -4.95
C ASN A 256 -22.18 -4.67 -5.72
N ILE A 257 -22.61 -5.89 -6.03
CA ILE A 257 -21.85 -6.81 -6.90
C ILE A 257 -21.64 -6.19 -8.28
N LEU A 258 -22.67 -5.57 -8.86
CA LEU A 258 -22.56 -4.93 -10.17
C LEU A 258 -21.58 -3.75 -10.15
N LYS A 259 -21.65 -2.89 -9.12
CA LYS A 259 -20.70 -1.78 -8.92
C LYS A 259 -19.25 -2.28 -8.88
N VAL A 260 -18.98 -3.31 -8.07
CA VAL A 260 -17.64 -3.89 -7.93
C VAL A 260 -17.19 -4.59 -9.22
N SER A 261 -18.12 -5.21 -9.95
CA SER A 261 -17.81 -5.82 -11.24
C SER A 261 -17.38 -4.77 -12.28
N HIS A 262 -18.09 -3.63 -12.34
CA HIS A 262 -17.70 -2.51 -13.20
C HIS A 262 -16.34 -1.95 -12.82
N PHE A 263 -16.06 -1.80 -11.52
CA PHE A 263 -14.74 -1.40 -11.03
C PHE A 263 -13.64 -2.37 -11.54
N TRP A 264 -13.81 -3.68 -11.41
CA TRP A 264 -12.81 -4.64 -11.91
C TRP A 264 -12.64 -4.60 -13.43
N ILE A 265 -13.71 -4.39 -14.19
CA ILE A 265 -13.66 -4.23 -15.66
C ILE A 265 -12.87 -2.97 -16.03
N ASP A 266 -13.15 -1.85 -15.37
CA ASP A 266 -12.44 -0.59 -15.58
C ASP A 266 -10.95 -0.72 -15.22
N CYS A 267 -10.64 -1.38 -14.09
CA CYS A 267 -9.26 -1.70 -13.70
C CYS A 267 -8.55 -2.53 -14.78
N PHE A 268 -9.20 -3.57 -15.29
CA PHE A 268 -8.63 -4.42 -16.34
C PHE A 268 -8.42 -3.65 -17.65
N SER A 269 -9.34 -2.75 -17.98
CA SER A 269 -9.24 -1.90 -19.18
C SER A 269 -8.09 -0.91 -19.09
N ILE A 270 -7.96 -0.24 -17.94
CA ILE A 270 -6.93 0.79 -17.69
C ILE A 270 -5.54 0.15 -17.57
N TYR A 271 -5.43 -0.93 -16.79
CA TYR A 271 -4.14 -1.58 -16.47
C TYR A 271 -3.89 -2.86 -17.29
N LYS A 272 -4.43 -2.93 -18.52
CA LYS A 272 -4.38 -4.13 -19.36
C LYS A 272 -2.96 -4.64 -19.60
N ILE A 273 -2.00 -3.74 -19.77
CA ILE A 273 -0.61 -4.09 -20.08
C ILE A 273 0.05 -4.68 -18.85
N GLU A 274 -0.20 -4.12 -17.68
CA GLU A 274 0.28 -4.56 -16.38
C GLU A 274 -0.27 -5.95 -16.05
N PHE A 275 -1.54 -6.21 -16.36
CA PHE A 275 -2.12 -7.56 -16.24
C PHE A 275 -1.43 -8.57 -17.15
N VAL A 276 -1.17 -8.22 -18.42
CA VAL A 276 -0.45 -9.10 -19.37
C VAL A 276 0.97 -9.39 -18.88
N ILE A 277 1.72 -8.35 -18.47
CA ILE A 277 3.07 -8.51 -17.94
C ILE A 277 3.06 -9.39 -16.70
N SER A 278 2.14 -9.13 -15.76
CA SER A 278 2.00 -9.93 -14.53
C SER A 278 1.67 -11.40 -14.84
N PHE A 279 0.80 -11.64 -15.82
CA PHE A 279 0.45 -12.99 -16.25
C PHE A 279 1.65 -13.74 -16.87
N VAL A 280 2.42 -13.09 -17.74
CA VAL A 280 3.65 -13.68 -18.33
C VAL A 280 4.70 -13.97 -17.26
N ILE A 281 4.86 -13.08 -16.27
CA ILE A 281 5.76 -13.29 -15.13
C ILE A 281 5.28 -14.48 -14.29
N LEU A 282 3.98 -14.59 -14.02
CA LEU A 282 3.41 -15.72 -13.27
C LEU A 282 3.56 -17.06 -14.01
N LEU A 283 3.37 -17.09 -15.32
CA LEU A 283 3.62 -18.29 -16.14
C LEU A 283 5.09 -18.71 -16.08
N SER A 284 5.99 -17.73 -16.19
CA SER A 284 7.42 -17.96 -16.06
C SER A 284 7.77 -18.50 -14.66
N ALA A 285 7.25 -17.86 -13.61
CA ALA A 285 7.44 -18.30 -12.22
C ALA A 285 6.87 -19.71 -11.98
N PHE A 286 5.70 -20.03 -12.55
CA PHE A 286 5.08 -21.35 -12.45
C PHE A 286 5.97 -22.45 -13.05
N TYR A 287 6.61 -22.16 -14.19
CA TYR A 287 7.55 -23.08 -14.83
C TYR A 287 8.77 -23.38 -13.95
N PHE A 288 9.30 -22.36 -13.26
CA PHE A 288 10.50 -22.53 -12.42
C PHE A 288 10.20 -23.03 -11.00
N ASN A 289 9.09 -22.63 -10.40
CA ASN A 289 8.76 -22.94 -9.01
C ASN A 289 7.25 -23.09 -8.79
N ARG A 290 6.70 -24.19 -9.30
CA ARG A 290 5.27 -24.48 -9.30
C ARG A 290 4.62 -24.38 -7.92
N ARG A 291 5.22 -24.98 -6.89
CA ARG A 291 4.62 -25.03 -5.54
C ARG A 291 4.48 -23.63 -4.93
N GLN A 292 5.55 -22.84 -4.93
CA GLN A 292 5.52 -21.49 -4.36
C GLN A 292 4.61 -20.56 -5.18
N THR A 293 4.62 -20.69 -6.50
CA THR A 293 3.73 -19.91 -7.38
C THR A 293 2.26 -20.23 -7.10
N ILE A 294 1.89 -21.50 -6.95
CA ILE A 294 0.51 -21.89 -6.60
C ILE A 294 0.10 -21.30 -5.24
N GLN A 295 0.97 -21.38 -4.23
CA GLN A 295 0.71 -20.82 -2.90
C GLN A 295 0.53 -19.30 -2.96
N PHE A 296 1.38 -18.59 -3.72
CA PHE A 296 1.26 -17.16 -3.95
C PHE A 296 -0.03 -16.78 -4.67
N ILE A 297 -0.38 -17.49 -5.76
CA ILE A 297 -1.62 -17.24 -6.51
C ILE A 297 -2.84 -17.47 -5.62
N PHE A 298 -2.86 -18.56 -4.85
CA PHE A 298 -3.95 -18.86 -3.93
C PHE A 298 -4.09 -17.78 -2.84
N GLY A 299 -2.99 -17.38 -2.21
CA GLY A 299 -3.00 -16.33 -1.21
C GLY A 299 -3.45 -14.99 -1.78
N SER A 300 -2.92 -14.62 -2.95
CA SER A 300 -3.31 -13.41 -3.67
C SER A 300 -4.80 -13.42 -3.99
N PHE A 301 -5.32 -14.54 -4.50
CA PHE A 301 -6.75 -14.70 -4.79
C PHE A 301 -7.61 -14.45 -3.55
N ILE A 302 -7.22 -14.96 -2.37
CA ILE A 302 -8.00 -14.71 -1.16
C ILE A 302 -7.90 -13.24 -0.72
N VAL A 303 -6.73 -12.60 -0.82
CA VAL A 303 -6.59 -11.15 -0.54
C VAL A 303 -7.51 -10.34 -1.46
N PHE A 304 -7.50 -10.61 -2.76
CA PHE A 304 -8.39 -9.97 -3.74
C PHE A 304 -9.87 -10.24 -3.46
N LEU A 305 -10.21 -11.47 -3.08
CA LEU A 305 -11.57 -11.83 -2.68
C LEU A 305 -12.00 -11.03 -1.45
N PHE A 306 -11.14 -10.89 -0.45
CA PHE A 306 -11.43 -10.13 0.76
C PHE A 306 -11.65 -8.64 0.47
N GLU A 307 -10.78 -8.02 -0.33
CA GLU A 307 -10.95 -6.63 -0.79
C GLU A 307 -12.27 -6.44 -1.56
N THR A 308 -12.57 -7.38 -2.47
CA THR A 308 -13.83 -7.39 -3.23
C THR A 308 -15.04 -7.50 -2.31
N LEU A 309 -15.00 -8.38 -1.32
CA LEU A 309 -16.09 -8.58 -0.36
C LEU A 309 -16.28 -7.35 0.54
N ILE A 310 -15.21 -6.70 0.98
CA ILE A 310 -15.30 -5.43 1.72
C ILE A 310 -15.98 -4.37 0.86
N GLN A 311 -15.58 -4.26 -0.41
CA GLN A 311 -16.17 -3.29 -1.32
C GLN A 311 -17.67 -3.55 -1.55
N VAL A 312 -18.06 -4.82 -1.76
CA VAL A 312 -19.47 -5.22 -1.86
C VAL A 312 -20.22 -4.92 -0.56
N ALA A 313 -19.62 -5.20 0.60
CA ALA A 313 -20.22 -4.96 1.91
C ALA A 313 -20.44 -3.46 2.19
N SER A 314 -19.48 -2.63 1.79
CA SER A 314 -19.54 -1.18 1.98
C SER A 314 -20.46 -0.46 0.98
N GLY A 315 -20.63 -1.03 -0.23
CA GLY A 315 -21.43 -0.43 -1.30
C GLY A 315 -20.91 0.91 -1.80
N LEU A 316 -19.65 1.25 -1.49
CA LEU A 316 -19.02 2.50 -1.86
C LEU A 316 -18.60 2.50 -3.32
N ASP A 317 -18.73 3.66 -3.97
CA ASP A 317 -18.12 3.88 -5.27
C ASP A 317 -16.59 3.99 -5.07
N ALA A 318 -15.83 3.15 -5.78
CA ALA A 318 -14.39 3.26 -5.87
C ALA A 318 -14.03 3.91 -7.20
N GLU A 319 -13.48 5.12 -7.15
CA GLU A 319 -13.02 5.81 -8.35
C GLU A 319 -11.69 5.21 -8.81
N ILE A 320 -11.64 4.76 -10.06
CA ILE A 320 -10.38 4.45 -10.74
C ILE A 320 -10.02 5.71 -11.53
N SER A 321 -9.08 6.49 -10.99
CA SER A 321 -8.38 7.62 -11.63
C SER A 321 -8.96 8.06 -12.98
N ARG A 322 -9.88 9.03 -12.92
CA ARG A 322 -10.41 9.88 -14.01
C ARG A 322 -10.35 9.27 -15.42
N LYS A 323 -11.52 8.82 -15.91
CA LYS A 323 -11.90 9.21 -17.29
C LYS A 323 -11.69 10.71 -17.38
N GLY A 324 -10.80 11.15 -18.27
CA GLY A 324 -10.45 12.55 -18.43
C GLY A 324 -11.70 13.41 -18.43
N CYS A 325 -11.61 14.58 -17.78
CA CYS A 325 -12.60 15.63 -17.91
C CYS A 325 -12.82 15.95 -19.39
N THR A 326 -13.80 15.30 -20.01
CA THR A 326 -14.46 15.74 -21.23
C THR A 326 -15.91 16.04 -20.87
N SER A 327 -16.11 17.16 -20.19
CA SER A 327 -17.37 17.90 -20.16
C SER A 327 -17.11 19.22 -19.43
N GLY A 328 -17.01 20.29 -20.21
CA GLY A 328 -16.77 21.67 -19.80
C GLY A 328 -16.45 22.47 -21.04
#